data_AF-A0A172XZH1-F1
#
_entry.id   AF-A0A172XZH1-F1
#
_cell.length_a   1.000
_cell.length_b   1.000
_cell.length_c   1.000
_cell.angle_alpha   90.00
_cell.angle_beta   90.00
_cell.angle_gamma   90.00
#
_symmetry.space_group_name_H-M   'P 1'
#
loop_
_entity.id
_entity.type
_entity.pdbx_description
1 polymer ?
#
loop_
_entity_poly.entity_id
_entity_poly.type
_entity_poly.pdbx_seq_one_letter_code
_entity_poly.pdbx_strand_id
1 'polypeptide(L)'
;MINRKNPNSEKIFKASGYLGRINILCSQYILEPYEKRITTFTKMKSECKELNNFSKLHFEESKQTIYYLTNQIIEEIEKLEYVNNQVDKGNCKVCNTKLTTFDTLISDEELKYKTICENCPTNIYNLLNKLEWANFSIFI
;
A
#
# COMPACT_ATOMS: atom_id res chain seq x y z
N MET A 1 17.12 -9.99 8.51
CA MET A 1 17.81 -8.69 8.63
C MET A 1 18.57 -8.44 7.34
N ILE A 2 18.27 -7.36 6.60
CA ILE A 2 18.90 -7.09 5.29
C ILE A 2 20.38 -6.71 5.53
N ASN A 3 21.30 -7.41 4.87
CA ASN A 3 22.72 -7.09 4.96
C ASN A 3 22.99 -5.73 4.29
N ARG A 4 23.17 -4.66 5.07
CA ARG A 4 23.43 -3.30 4.57
C ARG A 4 24.65 -3.18 3.63
N LYS A 5 25.57 -4.16 3.64
CA LYS A 5 26.73 -4.20 2.75
C LYS A 5 26.46 -4.90 1.41
N ASN A 6 25.29 -5.48 1.20
CA ASN A 6 24.91 -6.05 -0.08
C ASN A 6 24.65 -4.91 -1.09
N PRO A 7 25.21 -4.96 -2.32
CA PRO A 7 25.01 -3.93 -3.34
C PRO A 7 23.54 -3.72 -3.76
N ASN A 8 22.67 -4.67 -3.44
CA ASN A 8 21.24 -4.55 -3.72
C ASN A 8 20.42 -3.97 -2.55
N SER A 9 21.03 -3.74 -1.39
CA SER A 9 20.31 -3.22 -0.21
C SER A 9 19.70 -1.85 -0.44
N GLU A 10 20.38 -0.95 -1.12
CA GLU A 10 19.82 0.36 -1.47
C GLU A 10 18.58 0.23 -2.36
N LYS A 11 18.62 -0.68 -3.34
CA LYS A 11 17.48 -0.95 -4.23
C LYS A 11 16.29 -1.49 -3.45
N ILE A 12 16.55 -2.40 -2.50
CA ILE A 12 15.54 -2.98 -1.63
C ILE A 12 14.91 -1.89 -0.75
N PHE A 13 15.71 -1.05 -0.08
CA PHE A 13 15.19 0.04 0.74
C PHE A 13 14.32 1.00 -0.08
N LYS A 14 14.74 1.33 -1.31
CA LYS A 14 13.96 2.18 -2.20
C LYS A 14 12.65 1.52 -2.63
N ALA A 15 12.68 0.23 -3.00
CA ALA A 15 11.50 -0.56 -3.32
C ALA A 15 10.50 -0.63 -2.14
N SER A 16 11.00 -0.94 -0.93
CA SER A 16 10.22 -0.93 0.30
C SER A 16 9.65 0.44 0.64
N GLY A 17 10.33 1.53 0.27
CA GLY A 17 9.83 2.89 0.41
C GLY A 17 8.53 3.14 -0.36
N TYR A 18 8.42 2.66 -1.60
CA TYR A 18 7.18 2.75 -2.39
C TYR A 18 6.05 1.96 -1.70
N LEU A 19 6.32 0.73 -1.27
CA LEU A 19 5.33 -0.12 -0.58
C LEU A 19 4.86 0.49 0.74
N GLY A 20 5.80 1.05 1.52
CA GLY A 20 5.49 1.75 2.77
C GLY A 20 4.56 2.94 2.55
N ARG A 21 4.79 3.75 1.51
CA ARG A 21 3.90 4.87 1.17
C ARG A 21 2.50 4.39 0.76
N ILE A 22 2.38 3.33 -0.04
CA ILE A 22 1.07 2.75 -0.39
C ILE A 22 0.34 2.24 0.87
N ASN A 23 1.05 1.59 1.79
CA ASN A 23 0.49 1.09 3.04
C ASN A 23 -0.04 2.22 3.95
N ILE A 24 0.68 3.33 4.04
CA ILE A 24 0.24 4.54 4.74
C ILE A 24 -1.05 5.09 4.11
N LEU A 25 -1.07 5.22 2.78
CA LEU A 25 -2.24 5.71 2.03
C LEU A 25 -3.46 4.79 2.23
N CYS A 26 -3.25 3.48 2.40
CA CYS A 26 -4.33 2.54 2.73
C CYS A 26 -5.01 2.86 4.07
N SER A 27 -4.25 3.32 5.06
CA SER A 27 -4.77 3.70 6.36
C SER A 27 -5.50 5.06 6.32
N GLN A 28 -5.23 5.88 5.30
CA GLN A 28 -5.84 7.20 5.11
C GLN A 28 -7.18 7.11 4.39
N TYR A 29 -7.25 6.42 3.23
CA TYR A 29 -8.46 6.47 2.40
C TYR A 29 -9.70 5.88 3.08
N ILE A 30 -9.53 4.97 4.05
CA ILE A 30 -10.66 4.39 4.80
C ILE A 30 -11.35 5.40 5.73
N LEU A 31 -10.67 6.50 6.06
CA LEU A 31 -11.16 7.59 6.92
C LEU A 31 -11.59 8.83 6.14
N GLU A 32 -11.14 8.97 4.90
CA GLU A 32 -11.31 10.17 4.10
C GLU A 32 -12.69 10.27 3.42
N PRO A 33 -13.25 11.49 3.28
CA PRO A 33 -14.41 11.71 2.43
C PRO A 33 -14.08 11.45 0.96
N TYR A 34 -15.11 11.19 0.15
CA TYR A 34 -14.98 10.80 -1.26
C TYR A 34 -13.98 11.65 -2.05
N GLU A 35 -14.11 12.97 -2.03
CA GLU A 35 -13.25 13.89 -2.78
C GLU A 35 -11.76 13.76 -2.41
N LYS A 36 -11.44 13.61 -1.12
CA LYS A 36 -10.06 13.40 -0.66
C LYS A 36 -9.53 12.03 -1.07
N ARG A 37 -10.37 10.99 -1.01
CA ARG A 37 -9.98 9.64 -1.42
C ARG A 37 -9.54 9.57 -2.87
N ILE A 38 -10.19 10.28 -3.79
CA ILE A 38 -9.77 10.32 -5.20
C ILE A 38 -8.34 10.85 -5.33
N THR A 39 -7.97 11.85 -4.52
CA THR A 39 -6.60 12.36 -4.47
C THR A 39 -5.63 11.30 -3.92
N THR A 40 -6.03 10.61 -2.85
CA THR A 40 -5.24 9.52 -2.24
C THR A 40 -5.05 8.34 -3.21
N PHE A 41 -6.09 7.94 -3.92
CA PHE A 41 -6.05 6.91 -4.96
C PHE A 41 -5.13 7.29 -6.13
N THR A 42 -5.18 8.54 -6.56
CA THR A 42 -4.24 9.06 -7.57
C THR A 42 -2.79 8.94 -7.11
N LYS A 43 -2.50 9.30 -5.85
CA LYS A 43 -1.16 9.11 -5.26
C LYS A 43 -0.75 7.64 -5.21
N MET A 44 -1.64 6.75 -4.76
CA MET A 44 -1.36 5.31 -4.72
C MET A 44 -1.03 4.73 -6.11
N LYS A 45 -1.80 5.12 -7.14
CA LYS A 45 -1.52 4.74 -8.53
C LYS A 45 -0.17 5.29 -9.00
N SER A 46 0.21 6.50 -8.60
CA SER A 46 1.52 7.08 -8.91
C SER A 46 2.66 6.27 -8.30
N GLU A 47 2.56 5.90 -7.02
CA GLU A 47 3.55 5.06 -6.34
C GLU A 47 3.71 3.69 -7.01
N CYS A 48 2.60 3.08 -7.46
CA CYS A 48 2.62 1.84 -8.24
C CYS A 48 3.38 2.00 -9.57
N LYS A 49 3.15 3.10 -10.29
CA LYS A 49 3.86 3.42 -11.54
C LYS A 49 5.35 3.65 -11.31
N GLU A 50 5.71 4.35 -10.24
CA GLU A 50 7.10 4.59 -9.89
C GLU A 50 7.82 3.29 -9.50
N LEU A 51 7.19 2.43 -8.72
CA LEU A 51 7.72 1.09 -8.40
C LEU A 51 7.91 0.24 -9.67
N ASN A 52 6.98 0.31 -10.62
CA ASN A 52 7.10 -0.38 -11.90
C ASN A 52 8.28 0.14 -12.74
N ASN A 53 8.46 1.45 -12.81
CA ASN A 53 9.58 2.04 -13.53
C ASN A 53 10.91 1.68 -12.86
N PHE A 54 10.95 1.74 -11.53
CA PHE A 54 12.12 1.37 -10.74
C PHE A 54 12.49 -0.11 -10.92
N SER A 55 11.51 -1.02 -10.81
CA SER A 55 11.75 -2.45 -10.93
C SER A 55 12.23 -2.88 -12.32
N LYS A 56 11.72 -2.26 -13.39
CA LYS A 56 12.21 -2.50 -14.76
C LYS A 56 13.71 -2.24 -14.92
N LEU A 57 14.25 -1.26 -14.18
CA LEU A 57 15.67 -0.87 -14.27
C LEU A 57 16.58 -1.72 -13.37
N HIS A 58 16.03 -2.33 -12.33
CA HIS A 58 16.83 -2.85 -11.22
C HIS A 58 16.56 -4.30 -10.84
N PHE A 59 15.44 -4.90 -11.28
CA PHE A 59 15.00 -6.25 -10.89
C PHE A 59 14.61 -7.07 -12.12
N GLU A 60 15.62 -7.55 -12.88
CA GLU A 60 15.40 -8.27 -14.14
C GLU A 60 14.51 -9.51 -13.99
N GLU A 61 14.70 -10.27 -12.90
CA GLU A 61 14.00 -11.53 -12.65
C GLU A 61 12.56 -11.34 -12.13
N SER A 62 12.30 -10.27 -11.37
CA SER A 62 10.97 -10.05 -10.75
C SER A 62 10.16 -8.92 -11.38
N LYS A 63 10.70 -8.17 -12.36
CA LYS A 63 10.00 -7.04 -13.00
C LYS A 63 8.61 -7.39 -13.52
N GLN A 64 8.43 -8.59 -14.07
CA GLN A 64 7.12 -9.03 -14.58
C GLN A 64 6.12 -9.28 -13.45
N THR A 65 6.56 -9.93 -12.38
CA THR A 65 5.75 -10.18 -11.18
C THR A 65 5.37 -8.86 -10.49
N ILE A 66 6.33 -7.95 -10.33
CA ILE A 66 6.08 -6.61 -9.76
C ILE A 66 5.08 -5.85 -10.63
N TYR A 67 5.27 -5.85 -11.95
CA TYR A 67 4.34 -5.22 -12.90
C TYR A 67 2.92 -5.78 -12.80
N TYR A 68 2.79 -7.10 -12.73
CA TYR A 68 1.49 -7.75 -12.59
C TYR A 68 0.80 -7.36 -11.28
N LEU A 69 1.50 -7.46 -10.16
CA LEU A 69 0.93 -7.19 -8.84
C LEU A 69 0.56 -5.71 -8.63
N THR A 70 1.38 -4.77 -9.14
CA THR A 70 1.04 -3.35 -9.07
C THR A 70 -0.15 -2.99 -9.95
N ASN A 71 -0.30 -3.63 -11.12
CA ASN A 71 -1.51 -3.45 -11.94
C ASN A 71 -2.76 -3.98 -11.24
N GLN A 72 -2.67 -5.13 -10.54
CA GLN A 72 -3.79 -5.60 -9.71
C GLN A 72 -4.16 -4.60 -8.61
N ILE A 73 -3.16 -3.94 -8.00
CA ILE A 73 -3.43 -2.86 -7.04
C ILE A 73 -4.16 -1.69 -7.72
N ILE A 74 -3.72 -1.29 -8.91
CA ILE A 74 -4.35 -0.20 -9.68
C ILE A 74 -5.79 -0.55 -10.02
N GLU A 75 -6.06 -1.75 -10.52
CA GLU A 75 -7.42 -2.24 -10.82
C GLU A 75 -8.31 -2.22 -9.58
N GLU A 76 -7.77 -2.61 -8.43
CA GLU A 76 -8.53 -2.60 -7.19
C GLU A 76 -8.82 -1.18 -6.70
N ILE A 77 -7.87 -0.26 -6.85
CA ILE A 77 -8.08 1.16 -6.59
C ILE A 77 -9.19 1.71 -7.52
N GLU A 78 -9.18 1.36 -8.81
CA GLU A 78 -10.22 1.78 -9.76
C GLU A 78 -11.60 1.32 -9.33
N LYS A 79 -11.75 0.08 -8.85
CA LYS A 79 -13.03 -0.39 -8.29
C LYS A 79 -13.47 0.44 -7.09
N LEU A 80 -12.55 0.82 -6.21
CA LEU A 80 -12.84 1.61 -5.01
C LEU A 80 -13.15 3.07 -5.33
N GLU A 81 -12.63 3.63 -6.43
CA GLU A 81 -12.92 4.99 -6.90
C GLU A 81 -14.41 5.18 -7.23
N TYR A 82 -15.13 4.13 -7.63
CA TYR A 82 -16.57 4.22 -7.90
C TYR A 82 -17.45 4.19 -6.64
N VAL A 83 -16.87 4.00 -5.46
CA VAL A 83 -17.64 3.83 -4.22
C VAL A 83 -17.88 5.17 -3.52
N ASN A 84 -19.07 5.73 -3.74
CA ASN A 84 -19.51 6.99 -3.12
C ASN A 84 -20.80 6.79 -2.31
N ASN A 85 -20.68 6.12 -1.16
CA ASN A 85 -21.82 5.85 -0.29
C ASN A 85 -21.83 6.81 0.91
N GLN A 86 -23.02 7.15 1.40
CA GLN A 86 -23.15 7.67 2.76
C GLN A 86 -22.86 6.54 3.74
N VAL A 87 -22.08 6.85 4.77
CA VAL A 87 -21.61 5.87 5.76
C VAL A 87 -21.78 6.42 7.16
N ASP A 88 -21.90 5.51 8.13
CA ASP A 88 -22.08 5.87 9.52
C ASP A 88 -20.78 6.45 10.12
N LYS A 89 -20.93 7.19 11.23
CA LYS A 89 -19.79 7.73 11.97
C LYS A 89 -18.99 6.59 12.61
N GLY A 90 -17.67 6.59 12.42
CA GLY A 90 -16.78 5.53 12.93
C GLY A 90 -16.66 4.31 12.02
N ASN A 91 -17.38 4.29 10.90
CA ASN A 91 -17.27 3.25 9.90
C ASN A 91 -16.36 3.67 8.75
N CYS A 92 -15.81 2.67 8.06
CA CYS A 92 -15.01 2.81 6.86
C CYS A 92 -15.81 3.58 5.82
N LYS A 93 -15.21 4.65 5.28
CA LYS A 93 -15.84 5.50 4.27
C LYS A 93 -16.13 4.76 2.97
N VAL A 94 -15.51 3.60 2.75
CA VAL A 94 -15.68 2.78 1.54
C VAL A 94 -16.74 1.69 1.71
N CYS A 95 -16.57 0.75 2.65
CA CYS A 95 -17.46 -0.42 2.81
C CYS A 95 -18.49 -0.28 3.94
N ASN A 96 -18.54 0.85 4.64
CA ASN A 96 -19.36 1.07 5.84
C ASN A 96 -19.14 0.03 6.97
N THR A 97 -18.04 -0.73 6.94
CA THR A 97 -17.68 -1.65 8.01
C THR A 97 -17.08 -0.87 9.19
N LYS A 98 -17.38 -1.27 10.42
CA LYS A 98 -16.80 -0.66 11.63
C LYS A 98 -15.27 -0.70 11.57
N LEU A 99 -14.63 0.42 11.92
CA LEU A 99 -13.18 0.52 11.95
C LEU A 99 -12.64 0.04 13.29
N THR A 100 -11.44 -0.54 13.25
CA THR A 100 -10.71 -0.99 14.44
C THR A 100 -9.46 -0.16 14.58
N THR A 101 -9.27 0.47 15.73
CA THR A 101 -8.06 1.22 16.07
C THR A 101 -7.31 0.49 17.17
N PHE A 102 -6.01 0.30 17.00
CA PHE A 102 -5.14 -0.34 17.98
C PHE A 102 -3.87 0.47 18.22
N ASP A 103 -3.29 0.29 19.41
CA ASP A 103 -2.01 0.86 19.80
C ASP A 103 -0.89 0.04 19.13
N THR A 104 -0.01 0.71 18.38
CA THR A 104 1.11 0.10 17.67
C THR A 104 2.32 -0.13 18.57
N LEU A 105 2.27 0.33 19.82
CA LEU A 105 3.37 0.36 20.79
C LEU A 105 4.57 1.20 20.34
N ILE A 106 4.39 2.03 19.32
CA ILE A 106 5.40 2.98 18.84
C ILE A 106 5.35 4.22 19.72
N SER A 107 6.53 4.68 20.17
CA SER A 107 6.68 5.83 21.05
C SER A 107 6.35 7.17 20.39
N ASP A 108 6.42 7.22 19.05
CA ASP A 108 6.03 8.38 18.26
C ASP A 108 4.49 8.56 18.30
N GLU A 109 4.03 9.70 18.81
CA GLU A 109 2.59 9.98 18.97
C GLU A 109 1.82 9.95 17.64
N GLU A 110 2.47 10.30 16.52
CA GLU A 110 1.82 10.29 15.21
C GLU A 110 1.60 8.86 14.67
N LEU A 111 2.37 7.90 15.16
CA LEU A 111 2.33 6.49 14.74
C LEU A 111 1.74 5.56 15.80
N LYS A 112 1.48 6.08 17.01
CA LYS A 112 1.01 5.32 18.17
C LYS A 112 -0.31 4.60 17.91
N TYR A 113 -1.21 5.20 17.14
CA TYR A 113 -2.50 4.60 16.84
C TYR A 113 -2.61 4.27 15.36
N LYS A 114 -2.97 3.02 15.05
CA LYS A 114 -3.28 2.59 13.69
C LYS A 114 -4.73 2.20 13.59
N THR A 115 -5.43 2.82 12.63
CA THR A 115 -6.81 2.47 12.29
C THR A 115 -6.82 1.61 11.04
N ILE A 116 -7.53 0.48 11.09
CA ILE A 116 -7.69 -0.44 9.98
C ILE A 116 -9.16 -0.71 9.70
N CYS A 117 -9.43 -1.15 8.48
CA CYS A 117 -10.69 -1.76 8.11
C CYS A 117 -10.42 -3.23 7.79
N GLU A 118 -11.25 -4.13 8.31
CA GLU A 118 -11.10 -5.58 8.08
C GLU A 118 -11.49 -6.02 6.66
N ASN A 119 -12.17 -5.15 5.92
CA ASN A 119 -12.78 -5.50 4.63
C ASN A 119 -12.14 -4.76 3.44
N CYS A 120 -12.03 -3.43 3.52
CA CYS A 120 -11.72 -2.59 2.35
C CYS A 120 -10.26 -2.57 1.86
N PRO A 121 -9.23 -2.60 2.73
CA PRO A 121 -7.85 -2.66 2.27
C PRO A 121 -7.32 -4.09 2.21
N THR A 122 -8.11 -5.12 2.53
CA THR A 122 -7.61 -6.50 2.65
C THR A 122 -7.02 -7.02 1.34
N ASN A 123 -7.67 -6.75 0.21
CA ASN A 123 -7.13 -7.13 -1.10
C ASN A 123 -5.83 -6.38 -1.42
N ILE A 124 -5.79 -5.06 -1.23
CA ILE A 124 -4.58 -4.25 -1.47
C ILE A 124 -3.45 -4.67 -0.53
N TYR A 125 -3.71 -4.89 0.76
CA TYR A 125 -2.71 -5.37 1.72
C TYR A 125 -2.16 -6.74 1.36
N ASN A 126 -3.02 -7.66 0.92
CA ASN A 126 -2.57 -8.97 0.46
C ASN A 126 -1.67 -8.86 -0.77
N LEU A 127 -1.98 -7.95 -1.70
CA LEU A 127 -1.13 -7.67 -2.87
C LEU A 127 0.19 -7.00 -2.47
N LEU A 128 0.16 -6.07 -1.51
CA LEU A 128 1.36 -5.43 -0.97
C LEU A 128 2.29 -6.44 -0.29
N ASN A 129 1.75 -7.38 0.49
CA ASN A 129 2.53 -8.46 1.09
C ASN A 129 3.21 -9.32 0.00
N LYS A 130 2.48 -9.66 -1.08
CA LYS A 130 3.08 -10.40 -2.22
C LYS A 130 4.18 -9.59 -2.92
N LEU A 131 4.01 -8.28 -3.04
CA LEU A 131 5.01 -7.38 -3.61
C LEU A 131 6.26 -7.28 -2.72
N GLU A 132 6.10 -7.25 -1.40
CA GLU A 132 7.23 -7.32 -0.47
C GLU A 132 8.03 -8.59 -0.75
N TRP A 133 7.37 -9.76 -0.78
CA TRP A 133 8.03 -11.01 -1.14
C TRP A 133 8.74 -10.94 -2.49
N ALA A 134 8.10 -10.45 -3.55
CA ALA A 134 8.71 -10.33 -4.88
C ALA A 134 9.93 -9.37 -4.94
N ASN A 135 9.96 -8.36 -4.07
CA ASN A 135 11.10 -7.45 -3.92
C ASN A 135 12.26 -8.07 -3.12
N PHE A 136 11.97 -8.97 -2.17
CA PHE A 136 12.96 -9.61 -1.32
C PHE A 136 13.48 -10.95 -1.87
N SER A 137 12.65 -11.71 -2.60
CA SER A 137 12.92 -13.09 -3.01
C SER A 137 14.01 -13.24 -4.08
N ILE A 138 14.48 -12.15 -4.70
CA ILE A 138 15.62 -12.18 -5.63
C ILE A 138 16.96 -12.30 -4.88
N PHE A 139 16.96 -12.15 -3.55
CA PHE A 139 18.17 -11.94 -2.77
C PHE A 139 18.35 -12.92 -1.58
N ILE A 140 17.49 -13.94 -1.49
CA ILE A 140 17.70 -15.15 -0.67
C ILE A 140 18.24 -16.23 -1.59
#